data_AF-A0A7C5EMN4-F1
#
_entry.id   AF-A0A7C5EMN4-F1
#
_cell.length_a   1.000
_cell.length_b   1.000
_cell.length_c   1.000
_cell.angle_alpha   90.00
_cell.angle_beta   90.00
_cell.angle_gamma   90.00
#
_symmetry.space_group_name_H-M   'P 1'
#
loop_
_entity.id
_entity.type
_entity.pdbx_description
1 polymer ?
#
loop_
_entity_poly.entity_id
_entity_poly.type
_entity_poly.pdbx_seq_one_letter_code
_entity_poly.pdbx_strand_id
1 'polypeptide(L)'
;MKRTRMLLGRLPKVLTIDDKGRLVIPALLRKEIEKEGGGQDLHLGCLEKGYLYLHTEKQHREFVDALSEVLDNTRKSRETRRKILYRFVPVSLDSAGRILVPKDLKEAAGIERDVIILFMNERIEIMPADKAVDLAEDDESFDDALEDVFAEIGARPRARGSDQGNE
;
A
#
# COMPACT_ATOMS: atom_id res chain seq x y z
N MET A 1 -2.60 23.94 17.44
CA MET A 1 -2.87 22.97 16.35
C MET A 1 -2.30 21.61 16.74
N LYS A 2 -3.11 20.55 16.76
CA LYS A 2 -2.59 19.18 16.95
C LYS A 2 -1.79 18.83 15.69
N ARG A 3 -0.52 18.45 15.83
CA ARG A 3 0.27 17.94 14.69
C ARG A 3 -0.46 16.73 14.13
N THR A 4 -0.94 16.82 12.90
CA THR A 4 -1.41 15.64 12.16
C THR A 4 -0.21 14.74 11.97
N ARG A 5 -0.23 13.55 12.57
CA ARG A 5 0.76 12.51 12.27
C ARG A 5 0.46 12.04 10.86
N MET A 6 1.36 12.36 9.93
CA MET A 6 1.36 11.77 8.60
C MET A 6 1.71 10.29 8.78
N LEU A 7 0.84 9.40 8.28
CA LEU A 7 1.16 7.97 8.20
C LEU A 7 1.87 7.78 6.88
N LEU A 8 3.17 7.54 6.91
CA LEU A 8 3.91 7.02 5.75
C LEU A 8 4.77 5.88 6.30
N GLY A 9 4.78 4.75 5.59
CA GLY A 9 5.51 3.55 5.99
C GLY A 9 4.62 2.45 6.58
N ARG A 10 5.26 1.38 7.07
CA ARG A 10 4.55 0.17 7.50
C ARG A 10 3.94 0.30 8.88
N LEU A 11 2.82 -0.40 9.09
CA LEU A 11 2.32 -0.65 10.43
C LEU A 11 3.22 -1.67 11.14
N PRO A 12 3.57 -1.45 12.43
CA PRO A 12 4.52 -2.31 13.13
C PRO A 12 3.96 -3.71 13.44
N LYS A 13 2.63 -3.86 13.38
CA LYS A 13 1.93 -5.09 13.75
C LYS A 13 1.53 -5.88 12.50
N VAL A 14 1.90 -7.16 12.47
CA VAL A 14 1.33 -8.14 11.55
C VAL A 14 -0.15 -8.34 11.87
N LEU A 15 -0.99 -8.27 10.85
CA LEU A 15 -2.44 -8.48 10.94
C LEU A 15 -2.80 -9.83 10.34
N THR A 16 -3.96 -10.35 10.74
CA THR A 16 -4.45 -11.65 10.29
C THR A 16 -5.79 -11.46 9.61
N ILE A 17 -5.95 -12.05 8.42
CA ILE A 17 -7.24 -12.24 7.78
C ILE A 17 -7.96 -13.36 8.53
N ASP A 18 -9.17 -13.08 9.01
CA ASP A 18 -9.95 -14.07 9.76
C ASP A 18 -10.48 -15.21 8.85
N ASP A 19 -11.02 -16.27 9.45
CA ASP A 19 -11.52 -17.44 8.73
C ASP A 19 -12.68 -17.12 7.76
N LYS A 20 -13.28 -15.94 7.89
CA LYS A 20 -14.34 -15.44 6.99
C LYS A 20 -13.79 -14.52 5.90
N GLY A 21 -12.47 -14.42 5.76
CA GLY A 21 -11.81 -13.59 4.77
C GLY A 21 -11.80 -12.10 5.11
N ARG A 22 -12.04 -11.71 6.37
CA ARG A 22 -12.11 -10.28 6.75
C ARG A 22 -10.79 -9.79 7.33
N LEU A 23 -10.35 -8.63 6.85
CA LEU A 23 -9.17 -7.93 7.35
C LEU A 23 -9.61 -6.70 8.14
N VAL A 24 -9.11 -6.55 9.38
CA VAL A 24 -9.31 -5.33 10.15
C VAL A 24 -8.46 -4.20 9.60
N ILE A 25 -9.09 -3.07 9.27
CA ILE A 25 -8.38 -1.85 8.89
C ILE A 25 -8.10 -1.05 10.16
N PRO A 26 -6.83 -0.84 10.56
CA PRO A 26 -6.52 -0.22 11.85
C PRO A 26 -7.13 1.18 12.01
N ALA A 27 -7.55 1.52 13.23
CA ALA A 27 -8.27 2.78 13.51
C ALA A 27 -7.50 4.03 13.08
N LEU A 28 -6.17 3.98 13.14
CA LEU A 28 -5.29 5.06 12.69
C LEU A 28 -5.41 5.28 11.17
N LEU A 29 -5.46 4.20 10.39
CA LEU A 29 -5.63 4.25 8.95
C LEU A 29 -7.05 4.69 8.55
N ARG A 30 -8.07 4.20 9.26
CA ARG A 30 -9.47 4.64 9.01
C ARG A 30 -9.64 6.15 9.17
N LYS A 31 -8.93 6.77 10.13
CA LYS A 31 -8.94 8.24 10.30
C LYS A 31 -8.29 8.98 9.14
N GLU A 32 -7.23 8.45 8.54
CA GLU A 32 -6.62 9.08 7.36
C GLU A 32 -7.50 8.91 6.12
N ILE A 33 -8.08 7.72 5.91
CA ILE A 33 -9.08 7.47 4.87
C ILE A 33 -10.22 8.50 4.96
N GLU A 34 -10.76 8.72 6.17
CA GLU A 34 -11.82 9.70 6.42
C GLU A 34 -11.40 11.15 6.09
N LYS A 35 -10.17 11.54 6.46
CA LYS A 35 -9.64 12.89 6.16
C LYS A 35 -9.43 13.15 4.68
N GLU A 36 -9.09 12.13 3.90
CA GLU A 36 -8.92 12.24 2.44
C GLU A 36 -10.26 12.37 1.69
N GLY A 37 -11.37 12.47 2.42
CA GLY A 37 -12.72 12.45 1.85
C GLY A 37 -13.18 11.04 1.50
N GLY A 38 -12.48 10.02 2.01
CA GLY A 38 -12.90 8.63 1.93
C GLY A 38 -14.05 8.35 2.91
N GLY A 39 -14.98 7.52 2.47
CA GLY A 39 -16.09 7.03 3.28
C GLY A 39 -15.85 5.61 3.77
N GLN A 40 -16.94 4.84 3.86
CA GLN A 40 -16.83 3.40 4.07
C GLN A 40 -16.46 2.66 2.79
N ASP A 41 -16.66 3.27 1.62
CA ASP A 41 -16.41 2.67 0.31
C ASP A 41 -14.97 2.88 -0.15
N LEU A 42 -14.36 1.76 -0.55
CA LEU A 42 -12.97 1.63 -0.94
C LEU A 42 -12.90 0.74 -2.19
N HIS A 43 -11.73 0.72 -2.83
CA HIS A 43 -11.46 -0.21 -3.94
C HIS A 43 -10.26 -1.07 -3.60
N LEU A 44 -10.44 -2.38 -3.64
CA LEU A 44 -9.37 -3.34 -3.39
C LEU A 44 -8.98 -4.00 -4.72
N GLY A 45 -7.70 -4.12 -5.02
CA GLY A 45 -7.27 -4.80 -6.24
C GLY A 45 -5.88 -5.40 -6.16
N CYS A 46 -5.51 -6.18 -7.18
CA CYS A 46 -4.21 -6.85 -7.28
C CYS A 46 -3.68 -6.71 -8.72
N LEU A 47 -2.65 -5.88 -8.92
CA LEU A 47 -2.01 -5.67 -10.22
C LEU A 47 -0.81 -6.59 -10.44
N GLU A 48 -0.13 -6.96 -9.36
CA GLU A 48 1.02 -7.87 -9.37
C GLU A 48 1.01 -8.78 -8.15
N LYS A 49 1.71 -9.91 -8.24
CA LYS A 49 1.77 -10.90 -7.17
C LYS A 49 2.49 -10.31 -5.97
N GLY A 50 1.95 -10.52 -4.76
CA GLY A 50 2.55 -10.05 -3.50
C GLY A 50 1.88 -8.83 -2.90
N TYR A 51 0.98 -8.15 -3.62
CA TYR A 51 0.38 -6.92 -3.15
C TYR A 51 -1.12 -6.88 -3.45
N LEU A 52 -1.89 -6.46 -2.46
CA LEU A 52 -3.20 -5.87 -2.66
C LEU A 52 -3.12 -4.37 -2.47
N TYR A 53 -3.74 -3.63 -3.38
CA TYR A 53 -3.85 -2.18 -3.33
C TYR A 53 -5.25 -1.82 -2.83
N LEU A 54 -5.31 -1.09 -1.73
CA LEU A 54 -6.54 -0.55 -1.17
C LEU A 54 -6.53 0.97 -1.40
N HIS A 55 -7.46 1.42 -2.23
CA HIS A 55 -7.64 2.82 -2.57
C HIS A 55 -8.87 3.38 -1.87
N THR A 56 -8.78 4.63 -1.41
CA THR A 56 -9.97 5.45 -1.20
C THR A 56 -10.67 5.71 -2.54
N GLU A 57 -11.95 6.06 -2.50
CA GLU A 57 -12.70 6.46 -3.70
C GLU A 57 -12.01 7.61 -4.46
N LYS A 58 -11.37 8.55 -3.75
CA LYS A 58 -10.56 9.62 -4.35
C LYS A 58 -9.33 9.05 -5.07
N GLN A 59 -8.52 8.25 -4.38
CA GLN A 59 -7.31 7.64 -4.95
C GLN A 59 -7.63 6.76 -6.16
N HIS A 60 -8.74 6.01 -6.11
CA HIS A 60 -9.15 5.16 -7.23
C HIS A 60 -9.53 5.98 -8.46
N ARG A 61 -10.21 7.12 -8.27
CA ARG A 61 -10.54 8.04 -9.36
C ARG A 61 -9.27 8.64 -9.99
N GLU A 62 -8.36 9.14 -9.15
CA GLU A 62 -7.08 9.68 -9.61
C GLU A 62 -6.27 8.63 -10.40
N PHE A 63 -6.26 7.38 -9.93
CA PHE A 63 -5.66 6.26 -10.65
C PHE A 63 -6.32 6.01 -12.02
N VAL A 64 -7.66 5.98 -12.08
CA VAL A 64 -8.41 5.77 -13.34
C VAL A 64 -8.20 6.93 -14.32
N ASP A 65 -8.10 8.16 -13.82
CA ASP A 65 -7.83 9.35 -14.61
C ASP A 65 -6.41 9.31 -15.20
N ALA A 66 -5.40 8.98 -14.38
CA ALA A 66 -4.02 8.80 -14.84
C ALA A 66 -3.89 7.69 -15.89
N LEU A 67 -4.62 6.57 -15.74
CA LEU A 67 -4.70 5.54 -16.78
C LEU A 67 -5.27 6.10 -18.10
N SER A 68 -6.13 7.12 -18.04
CA SER A 68 -6.74 7.76 -19.21
C SER A 68 -5.87 8.75 -19.93
N GLU A 69 -4.91 9.34 -19.23
CA GLU A 69 -3.89 10.19 -19.85
C GLU A 69 -2.88 9.37 -20.66
N VAL A 70 -2.59 8.14 -20.21
CA VAL A 70 -1.57 7.28 -20.84
C VAL A 70 -2.16 6.28 -21.84
N LEU A 71 -3.35 5.72 -21.56
CA LEU A 71 -3.98 4.69 -22.42
C LEU A 71 -4.89 5.33 -23.46
N ASP A 72 -4.40 5.37 -24.70
CA ASP A 72 -5.12 5.86 -25.86
C ASP A 72 -6.34 4.99 -26.26
N ASN A 73 -6.98 5.36 -27.37
CA ASN A 73 -8.14 4.66 -27.91
C ASN A 73 -7.77 3.52 -28.89
N THR A 74 -6.54 2.99 -28.88
CA THR A 74 -6.22 1.80 -29.68
C THR A 74 -6.82 0.52 -29.08
N ARG A 75 -6.91 -0.55 -29.88
CA ARG A 75 -7.41 -1.85 -29.39
C ARG A 75 -6.61 -2.35 -28.19
N LYS A 76 -5.28 -2.26 -28.28
CA LYS A 76 -4.34 -2.70 -27.23
C LYS A 76 -4.55 -1.94 -25.93
N SER A 77 -4.67 -0.62 -25.99
CA SER A 77 -4.88 0.23 -24.81
C SER A 77 -6.23 -0.03 -24.14
N ARG A 78 -7.31 -0.20 -24.92
CA ARG A 78 -8.63 -0.59 -24.38
C ARG A 78 -8.61 -1.95 -23.68
N GLU A 79 -7.94 -2.95 -24.27
CA GLU A 79 -7.78 -4.27 -23.65
C GLU A 79 -6.94 -4.20 -22.37
N THR A 80 -5.87 -3.40 -22.38
CA THR A 80 -5.02 -3.18 -21.21
C THR A 80 -5.80 -2.51 -20.08
N ARG A 81 -6.54 -1.44 -20.38
CA ARG A 81 -7.43 -0.77 -19.41
C ARG A 81 -8.41 -1.75 -18.79
N ARG A 82 -9.11 -2.55 -19.61
CA ARG A 82 -10.06 -3.56 -19.11
C ARG A 82 -9.39 -4.53 -18.16
N LYS A 83 -8.20 -5.04 -18.51
CA LYS A 83 -7.43 -5.97 -17.66
C LYS A 83 -6.99 -5.32 -16.34
N ILE A 84 -6.63 -4.04 -16.34
CA ILE A 84 -6.26 -3.31 -15.12
C ILE A 84 -7.48 -3.12 -14.23
N LEU A 85 -8.57 -2.56 -14.77
CA LEU A 85 -9.78 -2.25 -13.99
C LEU A 85 -10.51 -3.50 -13.51
N TYR A 86 -10.48 -4.61 -14.26
CA TYR A 86 -11.07 -5.89 -13.86
C TYR A 86 -10.44 -6.46 -12.56
N ARG A 87 -9.21 -6.04 -12.24
CA ARG A 87 -8.50 -6.49 -11.04
C ARG A 87 -8.86 -5.70 -9.78
N PHE A 88 -9.73 -4.70 -9.89
CA PHE A 88 -10.22 -3.93 -8.76
C PHE A 88 -11.70 -4.22 -8.51
N VAL A 89 -12.07 -4.33 -7.24
CA VAL A 89 -13.44 -4.55 -6.79
C VAL A 89 -13.78 -3.56 -5.68
N PRO A 90 -15.03 -3.04 -5.66
CA PRO A 90 -15.48 -2.20 -4.56
C PRO A 90 -15.60 -3.05 -3.29
N VAL A 91 -15.11 -2.51 -2.17
CA VAL A 91 -15.24 -3.09 -0.83
C VAL A 91 -15.64 -1.99 0.13
N SER A 92 -16.34 -2.36 1.22
CA SER A 92 -16.71 -1.38 2.24
C SER A 92 -16.30 -1.83 3.64
N LEU A 93 -16.03 -0.87 4.52
CA LEU A 93 -15.81 -1.11 5.93
C LEU A 93 -17.12 -1.58 6.59
N ASP A 94 -17.08 -2.67 7.35
CA ASP A 94 -18.19 -3.05 8.21
C ASP A 94 -18.23 -2.21 9.51
N SER A 95 -19.22 -2.45 10.37
CA SER A 95 -19.36 -1.78 11.66
C SER A 95 -18.19 -2.00 12.63
N ALA A 96 -17.38 -3.03 12.41
CA ALA A 96 -16.15 -3.31 13.17
C ALA A 96 -14.90 -2.71 12.50
N GLY A 97 -15.05 -2.02 11.36
CA GLY A 97 -13.95 -1.44 10.59
C GLY A 97 -13.10 -2.48 9.88
N ARG A 98 -13.72 -3.57 9.39
CA ARG A 98 -13.07 -4.60 8.58
C ARG A 98 -13.53 -4.50 7.13
N ILE A 99 -12.68 -4.92 6.20
CA ILE A 99 -13.07 -5.19 4.81
C ILE A 99 -13.15 -6.70 4.58
N LEU A 100 -14.01 -7.14 3.67
CA LEU A 100 -13.94 -8.48 3.12
C LEU A 100 -12.86 -8.50 2.03
N VAL A 101 -11.90 -9.42 2.13
CA VAL A 101 -10.88 -9.67 1.11
C VAL A 101 -11.38 -10.82 0.24
N PRO A 102 -11.77 -10.57 -1.02
CA PRO A 102 -12.23 -11.60 -1.93
C PRO A 102 -11.18 -12.70 -2.15
N LYS A 103 -11.67 -13.93 -2.29
CA LYS A 103 -10.80 -15.13 -2.37
C LYS A 103 -9.85 -15.07 -3.56
N ASP A 104 -10.34 -14.64 -4.72
CA ASP A 104 -9.58 -14.48 -5.96
C ASP A 104 -8.45 -13.44 -5.82
N LEU A 105 -8.71 -12.30 -5.19
CA LEU A 105 -7.67 -11.31 -4.89
C LEU A 105 -6.64 -11.86 -3.91
N LYS A 106 -7.11 -12.57 -2.87
CA LYS A 106 -6.24 -13.20 -1.88
C LYS A 106 -5.29 -14.21 -2.54
N GLU A 107 -5.80 -15.06 -3.42
CA GLU A 107 -5.02 -16.01 -4.22
C GLU A 107 -4.05 -15.31 -5.18
N ALA A 108 -4.51 -14.27 -5.89
CA ALA A 108 -3.68 -13.50 -6.82
C ALA A 108 -2.48 -12.82 -6.12
N ALA A 109 -2.68 -12.27 -4.93
CA ALA A 109 -1.61 -11.69 -4.12
C ALA A 109 -0.71 -12.74 -3.45
N GLY A 110 -1.15 -14.00 -3.38
CA GLY A 110 -0.47 -15.06 -2.65
C GLY A 110 -0.54 -14.89 -1.13
N ILE A 111 -1.65 -14.34 -0.63
CA ILE A 111 -1.87 -14.17 0.81
C ILE A 111 -2.54 -15.42 1.36
N GLU A 112 -1.96 -16.07 2.36
CA GLU A 112 -2.65 -17.17 3.03
C GLU A 112 -3.51 -16.66 4.18
N ARG A 113 -2.88 -15.93 5.11
CA ARG A 113 -3.48 -15.52 6.38
C ARG A 113 -2.92 -14.23 6.94
N ASP A 114 -1.60 -14.17 7.16
CA ASP A 114 -0.96 -13.05 7.84
C ASP A 114 -0.45 -12.01 6.84
N VAL A 115 -0.66 -10.73 7.14
CA VAL A 115 -0.39 -9.61 6.27
C VAL A 115 0.28 -8.45 7.00
N ILE A 116 1.01 -7.63 6.27
CA ILE A 116 1.50 -6.32 6.69
C ILE A 116 0.80 -5.25 5.85
N ILE A 117 0.51 -4.12 6.49
CA ILE A 117 -0.03 -2.94 5.81
C ILE A 117 1.07 -1.88 5.71
N LEU A 118 1.29 -1.39 4.49
CA LEU A 118 2.17 -0.29 4.15
C LEU A 118 1.31 0.87 3.65
N PHE A 119 1.43 2.05 4.27
CA PHE A 119 0.81 3.25 3.74
C PHE A 119 1.79 3.95 2.81
N MET A 120 1.45 3.94 1.53
CA MET A 120 2.10 4.75 0.51
C MET A 120 1.31 6.04 0.33
N ASN A 121 1.98 7.10 -0.09
CA ASN A 121 1.35 8.42 -0.22
C ASN A 121 0.06 8.38 -1.06
N GLU A 122 0.08 7.64 -2.17
CA GLU A 122 -1.06 7.52 -3.09
C GLU A 122 -1.97 6.30 -2.88
N ARG A 123 -1.61 5.35 -2.01
CA ARG A 123 -2.37 4.09 -1.82
C ARG A 123 -1.97 3.34 -0.56
N ILE A 124 -2.83 2.42 -0.14
CA ILE A 124 -2.50 1.46 0.92
C ILE A 124 -2.13 0.13 0.27
N GLU A 125 -0.99 -0.43 0.66
CA GLU A 125 -0.57 -1.77 0.23
C GLU A 125 -0.75 -2.77 1.36
N ILE A 126 -1.31 -3.93 1.03
CA ILE A 126 -1.47 -5.08 1.92
C ILE A 126 -0.71 -6.23 1.30
N MET A 127 0.31 -6.71 1.99
CA MET A 127 1.23 -7.74 1.50
C MET A 127 1.25 -8.97 2.42
N PRO A 128 1.51 -10.18 1.90
CA PRO A 128 1.81 -11.34 2.71
C PRO A 128 2.93 -11.06 3.71
N ALA A 129 2.77 -11.47 4.97
CA ALA A 129 3.76 -11.19 6.01
C ALA A 129 5.08 -11.95 5.82
N ASP A 130 5.06 -13.11 5.17
CA ASP A 130 6.23 -13.90 4.80
C ASP A 130 7.09 -13.20 3.74
N LYS A 131 6.45 -12.50 2.79
CA LYS A 131 7.13 -11.70 1.76
C LYS A 131 7.65 -10.35 2.23
N ALA A 132 7.22 -9.88 3.39
CA ALA A 132 7.76 -8.65 3.95
C ALA A 132 9.22 -8.78 4.37
N VAL A 133 9.74 -10.01 4.51
CA VAL A 133 11.17 -10.28 4.73
C VAL A 133 11.98 -9.84 3.53
N ASP A 134 11.50 -10.12 2.31
CA ASP A 134 12.19 -9.74 1.07
C ASP A 134 12.38 -8.21 0.95
N LEU A 135 11.41 -7.43 1.47
CA LEU A 135 11.49 -5.95 1.55
C LEU A 135 12.40 -5.44 2.67
N ALA A 136 12.76 -6.30 3.63
CA ALA A 136 13.60 -5.96 4.77
C ALA A 136 15.06 -6.40 4.58
N GLU A 137 15.35 -7.18 3.55
CA GLU A 137 16.71 -7.54 3.16
C GLU A 137 17.28 -6.42 2.28
N ASP A 138 18.23 -5.67 2.82
CA ASP A 138 18.98 -4.68 2.05
C ASP A 138 19.96 -5.41 1.13
N ASP A 139 20.00 -5.04 -0.15
CA ASP A 139 21.01 -5.47 -1.11
C ASP A 139 21.83 -4.28 -1.63
N GLU A 140 22.93 -4.55 -2.34
CA GLU A 140 23.81 -3.50 -2.88
C GLU A 140 23.03 -2.52 -3.78
N SER A 141 22.01 -3.00 -4.51
CA SER A 141 21.20 -2.14 -5.37
C SER A 141 20.30 -1.20 -4.57
N PHE A 142 19.82 -1.61 -3.40
CA PHE A 142 19.04 -0.77 -2.52
C PHE A 142 19.90 0.30 -1.85
N ASP A 143 21.10 -0.06 -1.36
CA ASP A 143 22.02 0.89 -0.74
C ASP A 143 22.41 2.02 -1.71
N ASP A 144 22.77 1.68 -2.96
CA ASP A 144 23.10 2.65 -4.00
C ASP A 144 21.91 3.60 -4.27
N ALA A 145 20.70 3.05 -4.44
CA ALA A 145 19.50 3.83 -4.68
C ALA A 145 19.13 4.73 -3.48
N LEU A 146 19.38 4.24 -2.26
CA LEU A 146 19.12 5.00 -1.03
C LEU A 146 20.06 6.21 -0.92
N GLU A 147 21.34 6.05 -1.25
CA GLU A 147 22.29 7.15 -1.30
C GLU A 147 21.87 8.22 -2.30
N ASP A 148 21.50 7.82 -3.52
CA ASP A 148 21.02 8.72 -4.57
C ASP A 148 19.78 9.51 -4.12
N VAL A 149 18.79 8.82 -3.55
CA VAL A 149 17.56 9.47 -3.04
C VAL A 149 17.88 10.46 -1.94
N PHE A 150 18.74 10.09 -0.98
CA PHE A 150 19.12 10.98 0.12
C PHE A 150 19.95 12.18 -0.31
N ALA A 151 20.76 12.04 -1.35
CA ALA A 151 21.45 13.15 -1.99
C ALA A 151 20.44 14.11 -2.64
N GLU A 152 19.49 13.59 -3.41
CA GLU A 152 18.47 14.38 -4.12
C GLU A 152 17.55 15.15 -3.18
N ILE A 153 17.06 14.51 -2.11
CA ILE A 153 16.16 15.18 -1.14
C ILE A 153 16.90 16.02 -0.10
N GLY A 154 18.24 16.08 -0.16
CA GLY A 154 19.08 16.83 0.77
C GLY A 154 19.05 16.31 2.21
N ALA A 155 18.61 15.06 2.42
CA ALA A 155 18.52 14.44 3.74
C ALA A 155 19.59 13.35 3.84
N ARG A 156 20.83 13.73 4.19
CA ARG A 156 21.84 12.71 4.47
C ARG A 156 21.44 11.90 5.70
N PRO A 157 21.53 10.57 5.66
CA PRO A 157 21.39 9.77 6.86
C PRO A 157 22.50 10.22 7.79
N ARG A 158 22.17 10.59 9.04
CA ARG A 158 23.20 10.83 10.04
C ARG A 158 23.97 9.52 10.14
N ALA A 159 25.25 9.54 9.77
CA ALA A 159 26.14 8.41 9.97
C ALA A 159 25.93 7.87 11.39
N ARG A 160 25.66 6.56 11.53
CA ARG A 160 25.64 5.90 12.84
C ARG A 160 26.99 6.23 13.49
N GLY A 161 26.94 6.91 14.63
CA GLY A 161 28.09 7.60 15.21
C GLY A 161 29.35 6.74 15.25
N SER A 162 30.43 7.27 14.69
CA SER A 162 31.74 7.07 15.26
C SER A 162 31.82 7.90 16.56
N ASP A 163 31.15 7.44 17.62
CA ASP A 163 31.60 7.73 18.98
C ASP A 163 32.84 6.86 19.21
N GLN A 164 33.95 7.25 18.57
CA GLN A 164 35.25 6.98 19.13
C GLN A 164 35.44 7.97 20.28
N GLY A 165 35.71 7.41 21.45
CA GLY A 165 35.88 8.14 22.68
C GLY A 165 36.88 9.28 22.54
N ASN A 166 36.65 10.30 23.34
CA ASN A 166 37.72 11.15 23.80
C ASN A 166 37.73 11.06 25.32
N GLU A 167 38.89 10.61 25.81
CA GLU A 167 39.32 10.56 27.21
C GLU A 167 39.25 11.93 27.90
#